data_AF-A0A7D7VSG5-F1
#
_entry.id   AF-A0A7D7VSG5-F1
#
_cell.length_a   1.000
_cell.length_b   1.000
_cell.length_c   1.000
_cell.angle_alpha   90.00
_cell.angle_beta   90.00
_cell.angle_gamma   90.00
#
_symmetry.space_group_name_H-M   'P 1'
#
loop_
_entity.id
_entity.type
_entity.pdbx_description
1 polymer ?
#
loop_
_entity_poly.entity_id
_entity_poly.type
_entity_poly.pdbx_seq_one_letter_code
_entity_poly.pdbx_strand_id
1 'polypeptide(L)'
;MSLTQQTALFDIPEDINYLNIASLSPSFKPIEEAGIKTVLEKSRPYTISTSAFFDPVIRLKKLFAQLIKADDFRRVLTIPSVSYGMATIANNIQVLETCEV
;
A
#
# COMPACT_ATOMS: atom_id res chain seq x y z
N MET A 1 3.01 -15.77 -18.03
CA MET A 1 3.16 -16.47 -16.74
C MET A 1 1.80 -17.08 -16.41
N SER A 2 1.72 -18.37 -16.14
CA SER A 2 0.49 -18.98 -15.61
C SER A 2 0.38 -18.63 -14.13
N LEU A 3 -0.76 -18.12 -13.68
CA LEU A 3 -1.00 -17.87 -12.27
C LEU A 3 -1.34 -19.19 -11.58
N THR A 4 -0.50 -19.60 -10.63
CA THR A 4 -0.76 -20.75 -9.77
C THR A 4 -1.64 -20.36 -8.60
N GLN A 5 -2.28 -21.34 -7.97
CA GLN A 5 -3.07 -21.15 -6.76
C GLN A 5 -2.18 -20.65 -5.59
N GLN A 6 -2.70 -19.72 -4.78
CA GLN A 6 -1.92 -18.98 -3.76
C GLN A 6 -2.58 -18.96 -2.37
N THR A 7 -3.58 -19.79 -2.07
CA THR A 7 -4.27 -19.78 -0.75
C THR A 7 -3.30 -20.01 0.41
N ALA A 8 -2.19 -20.73 0.20
CA ALA A 8 -1.17 -20.95 1.21
C ALA A 8 -0.55 -19.64 1.78
N LEU A 9 -0.61 -18.53 1.03
CA LEU A 9 -0.12 -17.21 1.45
C LEU A 9 -1.04 -16.51 2.45
N PHE A 10 -2.25 -17.02 2.65
CA PHE A 10 -3.25 -16.43 3.52
C PHE A 10 -3.55 -17.34 4.70
N ASP A 11 -4.08 -16.75 5.77
CA ASP A 11 -4.60 -17.47 6.93
C ASP A 11 -6.13 -17.45 6.89
N ILE A 12 -6.70 -18.25 5.97
CA ILE A 12 -8.14 -18.43 5.82
C ILE A 12 -8.43 -19.93 6.05
N PRO A 13 -9.29 -20.28 7.02
CA PRO A 13 -9.70 -21.67 7.25
C PRO A 13 -10.31 -22.32 6.00
N GLU A 14 -10.10 -23.63 5.83
CA GLU A 14 -10.56 -24.37 4.65
C GLU A 14 -12.09 -24.37 4.47
N ASP A 15 -12.83 -24.20 5.57
CA ASP A 15 -14.29 -24.15 5.61
C ASP A 15 -14.86 -22.74 5.34
N ILE A 16 -14.01 -21.72 5.17
CA ILE A 16 -14.42 -20.33 4.93
C ILE A 16 -14.16 -19.90 3.49
N ASN A 17 -15.23 -19.48 2.81
CA ASN A 17 -15.16 -18.83 1.49
C ASN A 17 -15.31 -17.31 1.65
N TYR A 18 -14.20 -16.59 1.72
CA TYR A 18 -14.20 -15.13 1.91
C TYR A 18 -14.34 -14.37 0.58
N LEU A 19 -15.49 -13.73 0.36
CA LEU A 19 -15.82 -13.03 -0.89
C LEU A 19 -15.81 -11.50 -0.80
N ASN A 20 -15.62 -10.91 0.39
CA ASN A 20 -15.69 -9.46 0.60
C ASN A 20 -14.33 -8.74 0.42
N ILE A 21 -13.51 -9.22 -0.52
CA ILE A 21 -12.12 -8.74 -0.72
C ILE A 21 -12.07 -7.28 -1.15
N ALA A 22 -13.09 -6.81 -1.89
CA ALA A 22 -13.16 -5.42 -2.33
C ALA A 22 -13.35 -4.42 -1.17
N SER A 23 -14.02 -4.84 -0.09
CA SER A 23 -14.20 -3.99 1.10
C SER A 23 -13.05 -4.14 2.08
N LEU A 24 -12.55 -5.37 2.30
CA LEU A 24 -11.42 -5.64 3.17
C LEU A 24 -10.65 -6.86 2.68
N SER A 25 -9.44 -6.67 2.18
CA SER A 25 -8.58 -7.79 1.78
C SER A 25 -7.90 -8.42 3.00
N PRO A 26 -7.79 -9.75 3.08
CA PRO A 26 -6.94 -10.40 4.08
C PRO A 26 -5.46 -10.04 3.83
N SER A 27 -4.68 -9.91 4.91
CA SER A 27 -3.24 -9.76 4.82
C SER A 27 -2.59 -11.07 4.36
N PHE A 28 -1.53 -10.99 3.55
CA PHE A 28 -0.64 -12.13 3.36
C PHE A 28 0.16 -12.40 4.64
N LYS A 29 0.52 -13.66 4.91
CA LYS A 29 1.38 -14.04 6.05
C LYS A 29 2.67 -13.19 6.13
N PRO A 30 3.41 -12.92 5.04
CA PRO A 30 4.61 -12.06 5.11
C PRO A 30 4.30 -10.59 5.48
N ILE A 31 3.11 -10.08 5.16
CA ILE A 31 2.69 -8.72 5.54
C ILE A 31 2.45 -8.68 7.05
N GLU A 32 1.75 -9.69 7.58
CA GLU A 32 1.50 -9.83 9.01
C GLU A 32 2.81 -9.91 9.80
N GLU A 33 3.74 -10.79 9.39
CA GLU A 33 5.06 -10.93 9.99
C GLU A 33 5.84 -9.60 9.99
N ALA A 34 5.84 -8.89 8.86
CA ALA A 34 6.49 -7.58 8.76
C ALA A 34 5.85 -6.55 9.71
N GLY A 35 4.52 -6.54 9.82
CA GLY A 35 3.78 -5.67 10.73
C GLY A 35 4.15 -5.91 12.20
N ILE A 36 4.12 -7.17 12.64
CA ILE A 36 4.51 -7.56 14.01
C ILE A 36 5.96 -7.12 14.29
N LYS A 37 6.88 -7.42 13.38
CA LYS A 37 8.28 -7.03 13.50
C LYS A 37 8.44 -5.51 13.67
N THR A 38 7.81 -4.71 12.82
CA THR A 38 7.93 -3.25 12.88
C THR A 38 7.33 -2.67 14.18
N VAL A 39 6.22 -3.24 14.69
CA VAL A 39 5.66 -2.85 16.00
C VAL A 39 6.67 -3.11 17.12
N LEU A 40 7.33 -4.26 17.10
CA LEU A 40 8.35 -4.60 18.11
C LEU A 40 9.59 -3.70 17.99
N GLU A 41 10.07 -3.41 16.78
CA GLU A 41 11.20 -2.49 16.54
C GLU A 41 10.92 -1.08 17.09
N LYS A 42 9.68 -0.60 16.94
CA LYS A 42 9.24 0.69 17.49
C LYS A 42 9.36 0.77 19.02
N SER A 43 9.42 -0.36 19.73
CA SER A 43 9.67 -0.39 21.18
C SER A 43 11.09 0.05 21.55
N ARG A 44 12.01 0.11 20.58
CA ARG A 44 13.40 0.58 20.74
C ARG A 44 13.69 1.71 19.75
N PRO A 45 13.02 2.87 19.86
CA PRO A 45 13.12 3.92 18.85
C PRO A 45 14.55 4.46 18.66
N TYR A 46 15.40 4.37 19.68
CA TYR A 46 16.81 4.77 19.64
C TYR A 46 17.69 3.88 18.75
N THR A 47 17.20 2.72 18.28
CA THR A 47 17.91 1.87 17.30
C THR A 47 17.49 2.15 15.86
N ILE A 48 16.48 2.99 15.64
CA ILE A 48 15.93 3.27 14.32
C ILE A 48 16.72 4.42 13.69
N SER A 49 17.42 4.13 12.59
CA SER A 49 18.12 5.16 11.82
C SER A 49 17.15 6.07 11.07
N THR A 50 17.61 7.26 10.69
CA THR A 50 16.83 8.16 9.83
C THR A 50 16.48 7.51 8.48
N SER A 51 17.39 6.73 7.90
CA SER A 51 17.17 6.02 6.65
C SER A 51 16.02 5.00 6.72
N ALA A 52 15.81 4.38 7.90
CA ALA A 52 14.74 3.40 8.11
C ALA A 52 13.33 4.00 7.92
N PHE A 53 13.18 5.33 8.01
CA PHE A 53 11.91 6.01 7.72
C PHE A 53 11.64 6.21 6.23
N PHE A 54 12.70 6.39 5.41
CA PHE A 54 12.56 6.82 4.01
C PHE A 54 12.80 5.70 3.01
N ASP A 55 13.80 4.84 3.25
CA ASP A 55 14.19 3.80 2.29
C ASP A 55 13.05 2.81 1.98
N PRO A 56 12.25 2.35 2.97
CA PRO A 56 11.12 1.45 2.67
C PRO A 56 10.07 2.13 1.78
N VAL A 57 9.77 3.40 2.03
CA VAL A 57 8.80 4.18 1.24
C VAL A 57 9.30 4.38 -0.18
N ILE A 58 10.58 4.73 -0.37
CA ILE A 58 11.19 4.88 -1.70
C ILE A 58 11.13 3.55 -2.46
N ARG A 59 11.47 2.44 -1.80
CA ARG A 59 11.40 1.09 -2.40
C ARG A 59 9.98 0.73 -2.82
N LEU A 60 8.99 0.97 -1.96
CA LEU A 60 7.58 0.75 -2.26
C LEU A 60 7.14 1.53 -3.51
N LYS A 61 7.45 2.82 -3.58
CA LYS A 61 7.08 3.68 -4.71
C LYS A 61 7.69 3.19 -6.03
N LYS A 62 8.95 2.75 -6.00
CA LYS A 62 9.63 2.18 -7.19
C LYS A 62 8.97 0.88 -7.66
N LEU A 63 8.68 -0.04 -6.74
CA LEU A 63 8.00 -1.31 -7.07
C LEU A 63 6.59 -1.08 -7.61
N PHE A 64 5.84 -0.16 -7.00
CA PHE A 64 4.50 0.20 -7.47
C PHE A 64 4.53 0.85 -8.86
N ALA A 65 5.47 1.77 -9.10
CA ALA A 65 5.64 2.36 -10.43
C ALA A 65 5.94 1.31 -11.51
N GLN A 66 6.75 0.30 -11.20
CA GLN A 66 6.98 -0.85 -12.10
C GLN A 66 5.68 -1.63 -12.36
N LEU A 67 4.89 -1.89 -11.32
CA LEU A 67 3.61 -2.63 -11.42
C LEU A 67 2.63 -1.94 -12.37
N ILE A 68 2.48 -0.61 -12.27
CA ILE A 68 1.56 0.16 -13.11
C ILE A 68 2.20 0.73 -14.39
N LYS A 69 3.48 0.39 -14.65
CA LYS A 69 4.27 0.91 -15.79
C LYS A 69 4.33 2.44 -15.84
N ALA A 70 4.51 3.09 -14.70
CA ALA A 70 4.72 4.55 -14.64
C ALA A 70 6.20 4.89 -14.88
N ASP A 71 6.47 5.92 -15.68
CA ASP A 71 7.83 6.33 -16.05
C ASP A 71 8.65 6.88 -14.88
N ASP A 72 8.00 7.42 -13.85
CA ASP A 72 8.65 8.07 -12.72
C ASP A 72 7.98 7.70 -11.39
N PHE A 73 8.72 7.03 -10.50
CA PHE A 73 8.23 6.64 -9.18
C PHE A 73 7.88 7.83 -8.27
N ARG A 74 8.38 9.04 -8.59
CA ARG A 74 8.04 10.27 -7.87
C ARG A 74 6.59 10.69 -8.08
N ARG A 75 5.90 10.13 -9.09
CA ARG A 75 4.46 10.32 -9.34
C ARG A 75 3.56 9.42 -8.49
N VAL A 76 4.13 8.51 -7.71
CA VAL A 76 3.40 7.70 -6.73
C VAL A 76 3.35 8.47 -5.41
N LEU A 77 2.24 8.39 -4.67
CA LEU A 77 2.13 8.95 -3.31
C LEU A 77 1.61 7.87 -2.36
N THR A 78 2.15 7.83 -1.15
CA THR A 78 1.70 6.93 -0.09
C THR A 78 0.76 7.69 0.85
N ILE A 79 -0.52 7.33 0.84
CA ILE A 79 -1.58 7.96 1.64
C ILE A 79 -2.42 6.88 2.34
N PRO A 80 -3.07 7.18 3.47
CA PRO A 80 -3.77 6.17 4.26
C PRO A 80 -5.07 5.65 3.64
N SER A 81 -5.69 6.39 2.71
CA SER A 81 -6.86 5.90 1.96
C SER A 81 -7.09 6.66 0.64
N VAL A 82 -7.92 6.09 -0.23
CA VAL A 82 -8.33 6.71 -1.50
C VAL A 82 -9.01 8.06 -1.27
N SER A 83 -9.90 8.16 -0.28
CA SER A 83 -10.66 9.39 0.00
C SER A 83 -9.75 10.59 0.33
N TYR A 84 -8.67 10.37 1.09
CA TYR A 84 -7.69 11.44 1.35
C TYR A 84 -7.00 11.91 0.06
N GLY A 85 -6.72 10.99 -0.87
CA GLY A 85 -6.12 11.29 -2.16
C GLY A 85 -7.05 12.13 -3.03
N MET A 86 -8.31 11.71 -3.13
CA MET A 86 -9.34 12.45 -3.88
C MET A 86 -9.56 13.85 -3.30
N ALA A 87 -9.66 13.98 -1.97
CA ALA A 87 -9.79 15.27 -1.32
C ALA A 87 -8.57 16.17 -1.57
N THR A 88 -7.36 15.61 -1.55
CA THR A 88 -6.13 16.37 -1.86
C THR A 88 -6.16 16.88 -3.30
N ILE A 89 -6.57 16.06 -4.26
CA ILE A 89 -6.67 16.46 -5.68
C ILE A 89 -7.73 17.56 -5.84
N ALA A 90 -8.94 17.35 -5.32
CA ALA A 90 -10.06 18.28 -5.45
C ALA A 90 -9.72 19.68 -4.88
N ASN A 91 -8.98 19.74 -3.78
CA ASN A 91 -8.58 21.02 -3.16
C ASN A 91 -7.45 21.75 -3.90
N ASN A 92 -6.72 21.09 -4.80
CA ASN A 92 -5.53 21.66 -5.46
C ASN A 92 -5.67 21.77 -6.99
N ILE A 93 -6.68 21.16 -7.60
CA ILE A 93 -6.96 21.32 -9.02
C ILE A 93 -7.64 22.66 -9.28
N GLN A 94 -7.15 23.40 -10.27
CA GLN A 94 -7.84 24.59 -10.77
C GLN A 94 -8.84 24.14 -11.83
N VAL A 95 -10.12 24.28 -11.52
CA VAL A 95 -11.20 24.02 -12.47
C VAL A 95 -11.42 25.30 -13.27
N LEU A 96 -11.24 25.23 -14.59
CA LEU A 96 -11.62 26.33 -15.47
C LEU A 96 -13.16 26.39 -15.54
N GLU A 97 -13.75 27.59 -15.59
CA GLU A 97 -15.21 27.80 -15.57
C GLU A 97 -15.98 26.99 -16.64
N THR A 98 -15.31 26.55 -17.70
CA THR A 98 -15.88 25.76 -18.79
C THR A 98 -15.82 24.25 -18.58
N CYS A 99 -15.22 23.77 -17.48
CA CYS A 99 -15.08 22.35 -17.19
C CYS A 99 -16.06 21.94 -16.07
N GLU A 100 -17.00 21.07 -16.41
CA GLU A 100 -17.74 20.31 -15.40
C GLU A 100 -16.80 19.28 -14.76
N VAL A 101 -16.91 19.10 -13.43
CA VAL A 101 -16.14 18.12 -12.64
C VAL A 101 -16.95 16.84 -12.48
#